data_AF-A0A7S3AVI7-F1
#
_entry.id   AF-A0A7S3AVI7-F1
#
_cell.length_a   1.000
_cell.length_b   1.000
_cell.length_c   1.000
_cell.angle_alpha   90.00
_cell.angle_beta   90.00
_cell.angle_gamma   90.00
#
_symmetry.space_group_name_H-M   'P 1'
#
loop_
_entity.id
_entity.type
_entity.pdbx_description
1 polymer ?
#
loop_
_entity_poly.entity_id
_entity_poly.type
_entity_poly.pdbx_seq_one_letter_code
_entity_poly.pdbx_strand_id
1 'polypeptide(L)'
;MRDRPDRVAIPMPFGDRGGLIFRPSDVVLKCLYGVDGSTAFQRNDPDHPGCPAPDELCDASQPSLQWGGHCGFDGWPIGAFGRKDLEPFMKLHAQFGAQYKQPGFHSGYNEVIIPSETHNAHLPSSIEAFFVLDASHAGRDGVGVAVSKAHRDFLAQYSLTAEQVPLLKLDPSNWESPFSVLSI
;
A
#
# COMPACT_ATOMS: atom_id res chain seq x y z
N MET A 1 12.90 -1.23 7.60
CA MET A 1 11.51 -1.19 8.13
C MET A 1 11.27 -2.27 9.17
N ARG A 2 11.61 -3.52 8.86
CA ARG A 2 11.56 -4.64 9.80
C ARG A 2 12.45 -4.48 11.05
N ASP A 3 13.59 -3.79 10.90
CA ASP A 3 14.57 -3.61 11.99
C ASP A 3 14.11 -2.64 13.09
N ARG A 4 12.95 -2.01 12.91
CA ARG A 4 12.35 -1.14 13.92
C ARG A 4 11.78 -1.98 15.06
N PRO A 5 12.14 -1.73 16.33
CA PRO A 5 11.66 -2.51 17.47
C PRO A 5 10.14 -2.49 17.66
N ASP A 6 9.46 -1.42 17.21
CA ASP A 6 8.01 -1.30 17.32
C ASP A 6 7.26 -2.07 16.22
N ARG A 7 7.94 -2.55 15.17
CA ARG A 7 7.30 -3.24 14.03
C ARG A 7 7.14 -4.74 14.27
N VAL A 8 6.41 -5.08 15.33
CA VAL A 8 6.11 -6.46 15.73
C VAL A 8 5.11 -7.16 14.79
N ALA A 9 4.44 -6.42 13.91
CA ALA A 9 3.58 -6.93 12.85
C ALA A 9 3.65 -6.01 11.62
N ILE A 10 3.26 -6.52 10.46
CA ILE A 10 3.05 -5.79 9.20
C ILE A 10 1.85 -4.86 9.40
N PRO A 11 2.06 -3.53 9.36
CA PRO A 11 0.99 -2.55 9.46
C PRO A 11 0.02 -2.68 8.30
N MET A 12 -1.28 -2.70 8.60
CA MET A 12 -2.30 -2.70 7.57
C MET A 12 -3.26 -1.53 7.81
N PRO A 13 -3.81 -0.91 6.74
CA PRO A 13 -4.82 0.12 6.92
C PRO A 13 -6.11 -0.48 7.52
N PHE A 14 -6.41 -1.76 7.28
CA PHE A 14 -7.62 -2.43 7.80
C PHE A 14 -7.31 -3.85 8.25
N GLY A 15 -8.12 -4.38 9.17
CA GLY A 15 -7.86 -5.67 9.83
C GLY A 15 -8.59 -6.88 9.34
N ASP A 16 -9.49 -6.66 8.41
CA ASP A 16 -10.43 -7.62 7.88
C ASP A 16 -10.44 -7.62 6.35
N ARG A 17 -9.66 -6.74 5.72
CA ARG A 17 -9.65 -6.56 4.26
C ARG A 17 -8.49 -7.29 3.62
N GLY A 18 -8.81 -8.04 2.57
CA GLY A 18 -7.83 -8.54 1.63
C GLY A 18 -7.46 -7.48 0.58
N GLY A 19 -6.62 -7.85 -0.38
CA GLY A 19 -6.13 -6.93 -1.39
C GLY A 19 -5.34 -7.61 -2.50
N LEU A 20 -4.54 -6.79 -3.18
CA LEU A 20 -3.69 -7.17 -4.31
C LEU A 20 -2.22 -7.04 -3.91
N ILE A 21 -1.40 -7.92 -4.47
CA ILE A 21 0.06 -7.75 -4.52
C ILE A 21 0.42 -7.33 -5.93
N PHE A 22 1.06 -6.19 -6.07
CA PHE A 22 1.52 -5.70 -7.37
C PHE A 22 2.88 -6.30 -7.72
N ARG A 23 3.07 -6.61 -9.01
CA ARG A 23 4.37 -6.96 -9.56
C ARG A 23 5.20 -5.69 -9.74
N PRO A 24 6.33 -5.51 -9.02
CA PRO A 24 7.06 -4.24 -9.04
C PRO A 24 7.60 -3.82 -10.41
N SER A 25 7.88 -4.77 -11.30
CA SER A 25 8.37 -4.48 -12.66
C SER A 25 7.33 -3.84 -13.57
N ASP A 26 6.04 -3.96 -13.22
CA ASP A 26 4.92 -3.67 -14.11
C ASP A 26 4.04 -2.53 -13.56
N VAL A 27 4.47 -1.89 -12.47
CA VAL A 27 3.80 -0.72 -11.87
C VAL A 27 4.75 0.45 -11.71
N VAL A 28 4.20 1.65 -11.83
CA VAL A 28 4.92 2.90 -11.60
C VAL A 28 4.34 3.57 -10.37
N LEU A 29 5.19 3.94 -9.42
CA LEU A 29 4.77 4.79 -8.31
C LEU A 29 4.63 6.23 -8.79
N LYS A 30 3.59 6.92 -8.36
CA LYS A 30 3.36 8.35 -8.62
C LYS A 30 3.94 9.19 -7.49
N CYS A 31 3.47 8.94 -6.27
CA CYS A 31 3.97 9.58 -5.05
C CYS A 31 3.79 8.65 -3.84
N LEU A 32 4.43 9.03 -2.72
CA LEU A 32 4.54 8.26 -1.49
C LEU A 32 4.21 9.14 -0.28
N TYR A 33 3.42 8.64 0.64
CA TYR A 33 3.09 9.28 1.92
C TYR A 33 3.53 8.37 3.06
N GLY A 34 4.16 8.95 4.08
CA GLY A 34 4.60 8.22 5.26
C GLY A 34 3.50 7.89 6.26
N VAL A 35 2.29 8.35 5.98
CA VAL A 35 1.05 8.16 6.75
C VAL A 35 -0.13 8.13 5.76
N ASP A 36 -1.37 8.16 6.26
CA ASP A 36 -2.56 8.43 5.45
C ASP A 36 -2.39 9.77 4.70
N GLY A 37 -2.25 9.70 3.38
CA GLY A 37 -2.11 10.89 2.52
C GLY A 37 -3.41 11.67 2.39
N SER A 38 -4.52 11.14 2.95
CA SER A 38 -5.86 11.68 2.77
C SER A 38 -6.18 11.83 1.28
N THR A 39 -5.71 10.89 0.47
CA THR A 39 -5.76 11.01 -0.99
C THR A 39 -7.18 11.04 -1.52
N ALA A 40 -8.15 10.52 -0.76
CA ALA A 40 -9.58 10.72 -1.00
C ALA A 40 -9.99 12.19 -1.03
N PHE A 41 -9.35 13.07 -0.25
CA PHE A 41 -9.54 14.51 -0.26
C PHE A 41 -8.69 15.21 -1.34
N GLN A 42 -7.53 14.65 -1.68
CA GLN A 42 -6.70 15.11 -2.81
C GLN A 42 -7.20 14.62 -4.18
N ARG A 43 -8.34 13.90 -4.24
CA ARG A 43 -8.98 13.45 -5.49
C ARG A 43 -9.42 14.59 -6.41
N ASN A 44 -9.56 15.79 -5.87
CA ASN A 44 -10.12 16.93 -6.60
C ASN A 44 -9.09 17.72 -7.41
N ASP A 45 -7.81 17.35 -7.37
CA ASP A 45 -6.82 17.86 -8.32
C ASP A 45 -6.90 17.01 -9.60
N PRO A 46 -7.46 17.55 -10.71
CA PRO A 46 -7.59 16.80 -11.96
C PRO A 46 -6.25 16.55 -12.65
N ASP A 47 -5.24 17.38 -12.41
CA ASP A 47 -3.92 17.29 -13.04
C ASP A 47 -3.02 16.33 -12.26
N HIS A 48 -3.22 16.25 -10.96
CA HIS A 48 -2.44 15.42 -10.05
C HIS A 48 -3.31 14.58 -9.11
N PRO A 49 -4.17 13.67 -9.63
CA PRO A 49 -5.05 12.89 -8.76
C PRO A 49 -4.27 12.10 -7.72
N GLY A 50 -4.57 12.37 -6.44
CA GLY A 50 -3.98 11.70 -5.28
C GLY A 50 -2.53 12.08 -4.96
N CYS A 51 -1.93 13.06 -5.64
CA CYS A 51 -0.57 13.53 -5.38
C CYS A 51 -0.51 15.08 -5.45
N PRO A 52 0.39 15.75 -4.73
CA PRO A 52 0.62 17.17 -4.93
C PRO A 52 1.33 17.45 -6.27
N ALA A 53 1.39 18.72 -6.65
CA ALA A 53 2.15 19.15 -7.83
C ALA A 53 3.66 18.84 -7.68
N PRO A 54 4.42 18.68 -8.78
CA PRO A 54 5.83 18.31 -8.70
C PRO A 54 6.73 19.27 -7.89
N ASP A 55 6.40 20.55 -7.86
CA ASP A 55 7.09 21.61 -7.11
C ASP A 55 6.66 21.70 -5.63
N GLU A 56 5.63 20.93 -5.25
CA GLU A 56 5.13 20.81 -3.88
C GLU A 56 5.54 19.48 -3.21
N LEU A 57 6.31 18.64 -3.90
CA LEU A 57 6.84 17.40 -3.34
C LEU A 57 7.87 17.67 -2.23
N CYS A 58 7.88 16.78 -1.25
CA CYS A 58 8.86 16.79 -0.17
C CYS A 58 10.29 16.60 -0.71
N ASP A 59 11.22 17.43 -0.25
CA ASP A 59 12.65 17.21 -0.45
C ASP A 59 13.16 16.19 0.58
N ALA A 60 13.53 15.00 0.11
CA ALA A 60 14.05 13.94 0.97
C ALA A 60 15.39 14.29 1.65
N SER A 61 16.11 15.30 1.16
CA SER A 61 17.32 15.83 1.80
C SER A 61 17.03 16.83 2.92
N GLN A 62 15.81 17.39 2.94
CA GLN A 62 15.36 18.37 3.94
C GLN A 62 13.97 17.97 4.50
N PRO A 63 13.87 16.83 5.19
CA PRO A 63 12.57 16.31 5.62
C PRO A 63 11.92 17.13 6.74
N SER A 64 12.69 17.91 7.50
CA SER A 64 12.18 18.71 8.63
C SER A 64 11.53 20.01 8.17
N LEU A 65 10.34 20.29 8.70
CA LEU A 65 9.58 21.52 8.47
C LEU A 65 9.93 22.57 9.54
N GLN A 66 9.83 23.85 9.15
CA GLN A 66 10.14 25.00 10.02
C GLN A 66 9.39 24.99 11.37
N TRP A 67 8.21 24.39 11.41
CA TRP A 67 7.31 24.36 12.58
C TRP A 67 7.41 23.07 13.42
N GLY A 68 8.42 22.24 13.20
CA GLY A 68 8.69 21.07 14.05
C GLY A 68 7.96 19.77 13.65
N GLY A 69 7.68 19.57 12.36
CA GLY A 69 7.16 18.32 11.79
C GLY A 69 8.05 17.79 10.67
N HIS A 70 7.69 16.65 10.08
CA HIS A 70 8.41 16.06 8.95
C HIS A 70 7.51 15.95 7.73
N CYS A 71 7.98 16.46 6.58
CA CYS A 71 7.23 16.43 5.33
C CYS A 71 6.81 15.00 4.99
N GLY A 72 5.52 14.79 4.76
CA GLY A 72 4.92 13.50 4.44
C GLY A 72 4.79 12.50 5.59
N PHE A 73 5.17 12.85 6.81
CA PHE A 73 4.95 12.03 8.01
C PHE A 73 4.06 12.73 9.04
N ASP A 74 4.09 14.06 9.09
CA ASP A 74 3.35 14.88 10.05
C ASP A 74 2.76 16.14 9.39
N GLY A 75 1.82 16.79 10.10
CA GLY A 75 1.28 18.10 9.72
C GLY A 75 0.00 18.04 8.88
N TRP A 76 -0.48 19.20 8.44
CA TRP A 76 -1.58 19.31 7.48
C TRP A 76 -1.38 20.55 6.60
N PRO A 77 -1.50 20.45 5.26
CA PRO A 77 -1.71 19.23 4.48
C PRO A 77 -0.50 18.26 4.54
N ILE A 78 -0.74 16.96 4.34
CA ILE A 78 0.34 15.96 4.29
C ILE A 78 1.05 16.08 2.94
N GLY A 79 2.34 16.41 2.96
CA GLY A 79 3.20 16.42 1.78
C GLY A 79 3.46 15.01 1.24
N ALA A 80 3.89 14.89 -0.01
CA ALA A 80 4.22 13.60 -0.62
C ALA A 80 5.64 13.59 -1.15
N PHE A 81 6.27 12.42 -1.18
CA PHE A 81 7.55 12.21 -1.85
C PHE A 81 7.35 11.74 -3.29
N GLY A 82 8.27 12.12 -4.17
CA GLY A 82 8.25 11.67 -5.55
C GLY A 82 8.66 10.20 -5.68
N ARG A 83 8.31 9.59 -6.81
CA ARG A 83 8.69 8.19 -7.11
C ARG A 83 10.20 7.92 -7.07
N LYS A 84 11.01 8.93 -7.36
CA LYS A 84 12.49 8.84 -7.36
C LYS A 84 13.04 8.70 -5.95
N ASP A 85 12.26 9.08 -4.95
CA ASP A 85 12.65 9.14 -3.56
C ASP A 85 12.28 7.87 -2.80
N LEU A 86 11.90 6.78 -3.47
CA LEU A 86 11.50 5.53 -2.79
C LEU A 86 12.54 5.06 -1.76
N GLU A 87 13.81 5.00 -2.14
CA GLU A 87 14.86 4.56 -1.22
C GLU A 87 15.02 5.52 -0.01
N PRO A 88 15.25 6.83 -0.18
CA PRO A 88 15.35 7.73 0.97
C PRO A 88 14.04 7.79 1.76
N PHE A 89 12.87 7.73 1.12
CA PHE A 89 11.57 7.64 1.77
C PHE A 89 11.49 6.44 2.73
N MET A 90 11.95 5.26 2.32
CA MET A 90 11.93 4.07 3.19
C MET A 90 12.83 4.24 4.43
N LYS A 91 13.93 4.98 4.30
CA LYS A 91 14.81 5.34 5.44
C LYS A 91 14.13 6.35 6.36
N LEU A 92 13.49 7.38 5.79
CA LEU A 92 12.74 8.38 6.54
C LEU A 92 11.52 7.76 7.25
N HIS A 93 10.79 6.87 6.60
CA HIS A 93 9.68 6.15 7.22
C HIS A 93 10.15 5.25 8.37
N ALA A 94 11.38 4.73 8.30
CA ALA A 94 11.95 4.02 9.44
C ALA A 94 12.19 4.94 10.66
N GLN A 95 12.48 6.21 10.44
CA GLN A 95 12.79 7.19 11.50
C GLN A 95 11.55 7.93 12.01
N PHE A 96 10.73 8.44 11.09
CA PHE A 96 9.64 9.37 11.38
C PHE A 96 8.25 8.75 11.24
N GLY A 97 8.12 7.60 10.56
CA GLY A 97 6.84 6.94 10.38
C GLY A 97 6.20 6.57 11.72
N ALA A 98 4.88 6.77 11.83
CA ALA A 98 4.13 6.56 13.06
C ALA A 98 4.42 5.18 13.69
N GLN A 99 4.52 5.16 15.02
CA GLN A 99 4.77 3.94 15.75
C GLN A 99 3.60 2.96 15.58
N TYR A 100 3.93 1.68 15.52
CA TYR A 100 2.94 0.62 15.60
C TYR A 100 2.25 0.61 16.98
N LYS A 101 0.94 0.44 16.99
CA LYS A 101 0.08 0.31 18.17
C LYS A 101 -0.87 -0.85 17.96
N GLN A 102 -1.24 -1.53 19.04
CA GLN A 102 -2.29 -2.55 19.00
C GLN A 102 -3.68 -1.88 19.09
N PRO A 103 -4.67 -2.33 18.29
CA PRO A 103 -4.57 -3.32 17.22
C PRO A 103 -3.77 -2.76 16.03
N GLY A 104 -2.96 -3.59 15.36
CA GLY A 104 -2.04 -3.17 14.29
C GLY A 104 -2.64 -2.50 13.05
N PHE A 105 -3.95 -2.32 13.03
CA PHE A 105 -4.71 -1.70 11.95
C PHE A 105 -4.76 -0.17 12.13
N HIS A 106 -4.68 0.58 11.02
CA HIS A 106 -4.55 2.04 11.00
C HIS A 106 -3.28 2.61 11.67
N SER A 107 -2.31 1.77 12.06
CA SER A 107 -1.16 2.21 12.83
C SER A 107 0.15 1.98 12.10
N GLY A 108 0.83 3.08 11.75
CA GLY A 108 2.18 3.05 11.19
C GLY A 108 2.28 2.49 9.78
N TYR A 109 1.17 2.37 9.06
CA TYR A 109 1.20 2.10 7.63
C TYR A 109 1.62 3.37 6.86
N ASN A 110 2.09 3.18 5.63
CA ASN A 110 2.34 4.23 4.66
C ASN A 110 1.35 4.10 3.50
N GLU A 111 1.18 5.16 2.71
CA GLU A 111 0.34 5.14 1.51
C GLU A 111 1.19 5.37 0.26
N VAL A 112 0.89 4.64 -0.81
CA VAL A 112 1.57 4.76 -2.10
C VAL A 112 0.54 4.88 -3.21
N ILE A 113 0.81 5.77 -4.17
CA ILE A 113 -0.12 6.06 -5.26
C ILE A 113 0.41 5.44 -6.54
N ILE A 114 -0.42 4.61 -7.15
CA ILE A 114 -0.16 3.95 -8.44
C ILE A 114 -1.14 4.53 -9.46
N PRO A 115 -0.68 5.10 -10.59
CA PRO A 115 -1.56 5.57 -11.65
C PRO A 115 -2.35 4.42 -12.25
N SER A 116 -3.68 4.58 -12.33
CA SER A 116 -4.56 3.57 -12.90
C SER A 116 -4.26 3.31 -14.38
N GLU A 117 -3.79 4.32 -15.13
CA GLU A 117 -3.42 4.19 -16.54
C GLU A 117 -2.32 3.16 -16.73
N THR A 118 -1.25 3.29 -15.93
CA THR A 118 -0.11 2.36 -16.00
C THR A 118 -0.48 0.97 -15.49
N HIS A 119 -1.27 0.89 -14.41
CA HIS A 119 -1.73 -0.38 -13.87
C HIS A 119 -2.58 -1.14 -14.91
N ASN A 120 -3.56 -0.46 -15.49
CA ASN A 120 -4.51 -1.02 -16.46
C ASN A 120 -3.81 -1.43 -17.76
N ALA A 121 -2.86 -0.64 -18.25
CA ALA A 121 -2.11 -0.95 -19.47
C ALA A 121 -1.26 -2.23 -19.36
N HIS A 122 -0.86 -2.60 -18.14
CA HIS A 122 -0.08 -3.81 -17.86
C HIS A 122 -0.94 -4.93 -17.27
N LEU A 123 -2.27 -4.85 -17.31
CA LEU A 123 -3.08 -6.00 -16.93
C LEU A 123 -2.97 -7.13 -17.98
N PRO A 124 -2.91 -8.40 -17.54
CA PRO A 124 -2.99 -8.87 -16.15
C PRO A 124 -1.65 -8.86 -15.39
N SER A 125 -0.52 -8.63 -16.06
CA SER A 125 0.81 -8.87 -15.50
C SER A 125 1.19 -7.93 -14.34
N SER A 126 0.55 -6.77 -14.19
CA SER A 126 0.77 -5.89 -13.04
C SER A 126 0.31 -6.47 -11.70
N ILE A 127 -0.50 -7.54 -11.70
CA ILE A 127 -0.94 -8.25 -10.49
C ILE A 127 -0.12 -9.54 -10.32
N GLU A 128 0.56 -9.65 -9.18
CA GLU A 128 1.32 -10.84 -8.78
C GLU A 128 0.40 -11.87 -8.09
N ALA A 129 -0.46 -11.39 -7.17
CA ALA A 129 -1.34 -12.24 -6.38
C ALA A 129 -2.50 -11.45 -5.79
N PHE A 130 -3.51 -12.17 -5.29
CA PHE A 130 -4.54 -11.65 -4.40
C PHE A 130 -4.26 -12.16 -2.99
N PHE A 131 -4.65 -11.43 -1.95
CA PHE A 131 -4.50 -11.92 -0.57
C PHE A 131 -5.73 -11.64 0.29
N VAL A 132 -5.88 -12.43 1.36
CA VAL A 132 -6.85 -12.22 2.45
C VAL A 132 -6.12 -12.34 3.80
N LEU A 133 -6.62 -11.67 4.84
CA LEU A 133 -6.11 -11.82 6.21
C LEU A 133 -6.71 -13.04 6.92
N ASP A 134 -7.98 -13.34 6.62
CA ASP A 134 -8.70 -14.51 7.11
C ASP A 134 -9.45 -15.18 5.95
N ALA A 135 -9.33 -16.50 5.86
CA ALA A 135 -10.07 -17.32 4.90
C ALA A 135 -11.59 -17.19 5.09
N SER A 136 -12.05 -16.97 6.33
CA SER A 136 -13.48 -16.76 6.62
C SER A 136 -14.02 -15.48 5.98
N HIS A 137 -13.16 -14.47 5.80
CA HIS A 137 -13.48 -13.19 5.15
C HIS A 137 -13.21 -13.18 3.65
N ALA A 138 -12.72 -14.29 3.06
CA ALA A 138 -12.46 -14.35 1.62
C ALA A 138 -13.73 -14.17 0.78
N GLY A 139 -14.91 -14.53 1.34
CA GLY A 139 -16.21 -14.40 0.69
C GLY A 139 -16.89 -13.04 0.85
N ARG A 140 -16.55 -12.26 1.89
CA ARG A 140 -16.98 -10.88 2.15
C ARG A 140 -16.00 -10.26 3.16
N ASP A 141 -15.32 -9.18 2.78
CA ASP A 141 -14.70 -8.30 3.77
C ASP A 141 -15.76 -7.45 4.50
N GLY A 142 -15.36 -6.68 5.52
CA GLY A 142 -16.27 -5.82 6.29
C GLY A 142 -16.92 -4.68 5.49
N VAL A 143 -16.62 -4.52 4.19
CA VAL A 143 -17.27 -3.58 3.27
C VAL A 143 -17.95 -4.27 2.08
N GLY A 144 -18.05 -5.61 2.09
CA GLY A 144 -18.77 -6.40 1.10
C GLY A 144 -17.97 -6.76 -0.17
N VAL A 145 -16.65 -6.51 -0.21
CA VAL A 145 -15.78 -6.96 -1.29
C VAL A 145 -15.41 -8.42 -1.07
N ALA A 146 -15.81 -9.27 -2.01
CA ALA A 146 -15.46 -10.68 -2.02
C ALA A 146 -14.14 -10.89 -2.79
N VAL A 147 -12.99 -10.82 -2.10
CA VAL A 147 -11.67 -10.95 -2.76
C VAL A 147 -11.54 -12.27 -3.50
N SER A 148 -12.06 -13.37 -2.95
CA SER A 148 -12.10 -14.66 -3.66
C SER A 148 -12.91 -14.61 -4.96
N LYS A 149 -13.99 -13.82 -5.00
CA LYS A 149 -14.77 -13.62 -6.23
C LYS A 149 -13.97 -12.78 -7.22
N ALA A 150 -13.38 -11.67 -6.78
CA ALA A 150 -12.55 -10.82 -7.64
C ALA A 150 -11.38 -11.60 -8.25
N HIS A 151 -10.73 -12.47 -7.47
CA HIS A 151 -9.68 -13.36 -7.95
C HIS A 151 -10.18 -14.34 -9.01
N ARG A 152 -11.29 -15.07 -8.76
CA ARG A 152 -11.87 -15.97 -9.78
C ARG A 152 -12.28 -15.23 -11.05
N ASP A 153 -12.91 -14.07 -10.92
CA ASP A 153 -13.33 -13.26 -12.06
C ASP A 153 -12.11 -12.78 -12.86
N PHE A 154 -11.02 -12.41 -12.19
CA PHE A 154 -9.76 -12.03 -12.82
C PHE A 154 -9.12 -13.18 -13.59
N LEU A 155 -9.02 -14.37 -12.98
CA LEU A 155 -8.51 -15.57 -13.65
C LEU A 155 -9.33 -15.93 -14.89
N ALA A 156 -10.67 -15.88 -14.77
CA ALA A 156 -11.57 -16.14 -15.89
C ALA A 156 -11.42 -15.10 -17.02
N GLN A 157 -11.35 -13.82 -16.67
CA GLN A 157 -11.21 -12.72 -17.63
C GLN A 157 -9.92 -12.82 -18.46
N TYR A 158 -8.82 -13.23 -17.84
CA TYR A 158 -7.50 -13.27 -18.47
C TYR A 158 -7.03 -14.68 -18.84
N SER A 159 -7.88 -15.70 -18.68
CA SER A 159 -7.55 -17.11 -18.95
C SER A 159 -6.29 -17.58 -18.21
N LEU A 160 -6.16 -17.20 -16.93
CA LEU A 160 -5.03 -17.54 -16.07
C LEU A 160 -5.40 -18.66 -15.09
N THR A 161 -4.39 -19.31 -14.53
CA THR A 161 -4.55 -20.30 -13.45
C THR A 161 -4.19 -19.75 -12.08
N ALA A 162 -4.63 -20.44 -11.02
CA ALA A 162 -4.30 -20.08 -9.64
C ALA A 162 -2.81 -20.23 -9.32
N GLU A 163 -2.07 -21.02 -10.11
CA GLU A 163 -0.61 -21.11 -10.00
C GLU A 163 0.09 -19.88 -10.59
N GLN A 164 -0.51 -19.23 -11.60
CA GLN A 164 0.05 -18.02 -12.22
C GLN A 164 -0.24 -16.76 -11.41
N VAL A 165 -1.43 -16.67 -10.81
CA VAL A 165 -1.84 -15.58 -9.92
C VAL A 165 -2.54 -16.20 -8.71
N PRO A 166 -1.83 -16.48 -7.61
CA PRO A 166 -2.41 -17.18 -6.48
C PRO A 166 -3.29 -16.29 -5.60
N LEU A 167 -4.21 -16.94 -4.88
CA LEU A 167 -4.86 -16.37 -3.72
C LEU A 167 -4.08 -16.78 -2.47
N LEU A 168 -3.64 -15.78 -1.69
CA LEU A 168 -2.77 -15.97 -0.55
C LEU A 168 -3.49 -15.66 0.76
N LYS A 169 -3.08 -16.33 1.84
CA LYS A 169 -3.35 -15.90 3.21
C LYS A 169 -2.15 -15.09 3.72
N LEU A 170 -2.41 -13.86 4.15
CA LEU A 170 -1.44 -12.99 4.81
C LEU A 170 -1.48 -13.22 6.34
N ASP A 171 -0.35 -13.60 6.92
CA ASP A 171 -0.08 -13.54 8.36
C ASP A 171 0.72 -12.25 8.66
N PRO A 172 0.08 -11.18 9.15
CA PRO A 172 0.77 -9.93 9.42
C PRO A 172 1.76 -10.04 10.59
N SER A 173 1.71 -11.10 11.42
CA SER A 173 2.68 -11.30 12.50
C SER A 173 3.99 -11.92 12.03
N ASN A 174 4.04 -12.46 10.80
CA ASN A 174 5.18 -13.17 10.26
C ASN A 174 5.91 -12.37 9.18
N TRP A 175 6.87 -11.54 9.57
CA TRP A 175 7.68 -10.76 8.63
C TRP A 175 8.61 -11.60 7.72
N GLU A 176 8.93 -12.84 8.10
CA GLU A 176 9.85 -13.69 7.32
C GLU A 176 9.15 -14.35 6.14
N SER A 177 7.96 -14.89 6.39
CA SER A 177 7.17 -15.60 5.40
C SER A 177 5.69 -15.25 5.58
N PRO A 178 5.29 -14.00 5.25
CA PRO A 178 3.95 -13.49 5.56
C PRO A 178 2.86 -14.17 4.73
N PHE A 179 3.19 -14.82 3.63
CA PHE A 179 2.20 -15.39 2.72
C PHE A 179 2.23 -16.91 2.69
N SER A 180 1.04 -17.50 2.59
CA SER A 180 0.84 -18.91 2.29
C SER A 180 -0.25 -19.06 1.22
N VAL A 181 -0.14 -20.06 0.34
CA VAL A 181 -1.15 -20.31 -0.69
C VAL A 181 -2.42 -20.80 -0.03
N LEU A 182 -3.56 -20.21 -0.40
CA LEU A 182 -4.86 -20.58 0.12
C LEU A 182 -5.58 -21.39 -0.96
N SER A 183 -5.66 -22.70 -0.76
CA SER A 183 -6.37 -23.62 -1.64
C SER A 183 -7.87 -23.56 -1.34
N ILE A 184 -8.66 -22.90 -2.20
CA ILE A 184 -10.13 -22.91 -2.18
C ILE A 184 -10.67 -23.52 -3.45
#